data_AF-A0A9W7YR16-F1
#
_entry.id   AF-A0A9W7YR16-F1
#
_cell.length_a   1.000
_cell.length_b   1.000
_cell.length_c   1.000
_cell.angle_alpha   90.00
_cell.angle_beta   90.00
_cell.angle_gamma   90.00
#
_symmetry.space_group_name_H-M   'P 1'
#
loop_
_entity.id
_entity.type
_entity.pdbx_description
1 polymer ?
#
loop_
_entity_poly.entity_id
_entity_poly.type
_entity_poly.pdbx_seq_one_letter_code
_entity_poly.pdbx_strand_id
1 'polypeptide(L)'
;MDTTQTSESLEFINTEAARQHRDALDSWGTEFWKQNPHISPLRGSLSVWNLTVDDIGVASFHGTSTKANDPNESRILNLQLSHLNRTRGNVIPAVCQKHLTGHPKGPASMWMLNGVLQTLRSGVIPGNKNADNIDQELKECEHVVFPSRALRTPGVKAGLLKSFGFGQVGAECLVVHADCLLGVLSEQQLSEYRGKLEKRERRAYRYWHNTLTGVHPFVQVKTSPPYASSSSESTYLDPHFRLPKMY
;
A
#
# COMPACT_ATOMS: atom_id res chain seq x y z
N MET A 1 40.66 24.45 25.07
CA MET A 1 39.21 24.13 24.97
C MET A 1 39.10 22.91 24.09
N ASP A 2 38.44 21.88 24.61
CA ASP A 2 38.45 20.52 24.06
C ASP A 2 37.63 20.46 22.76
N THR A 3 38.32 20.31 21.63
CA THR A 3 37.72 20.28 20.29
C THR A 3 36.76 19.10 20.11
N THR A 4 37.01 18.01 20.84
CA THR A 4 36.22 16.75 20.80
C THR A 4 34.84 16.93 21.43
N GLN A 5 34.79 17.61 22.58
CA GLN A 5 33.53 17.94 23.26
C GLN A 5 32.68 18.93 22.45
N THR A 6 33.33 19.81 21.69
CA THR A 6 32.65 20.76 20.80
C THR A 6 32.04 20.06 19.58
N SER A 7 32.72 19.07 19.00
CA SER A 7 32.19 18.30 17.86
C SER A 7 31.00 17.41 18.23
N GLU A 8 31.05 16.73 19.38
CA GLU A 8 29.92 15.91 19.86
C GLU A 8 28.69 16.76 20.14
N SER A 9 28.89 17.96 20.72
CA SER A 9 27.81 18.91 20.97
C SER A 9 27.14 19.39 19.67
N LEU A 10 27.93 19.65 18.62
CA LEU A 10 27.41 20.06 17.32
C LEU A 10 26.64 18.93 16.63
N GLU A 11 27.14 17.69 16.69
CA GLU A 11 26.44 16.52 16.14
C GLU A 11 25.09 16.28 16.83
N PHE A 12 25.07 16.40 18.16
CA PHE A 12 23.83 16.32 18.94
C PHE A 12 22.82 17.38 18.50
N ILE A 13 23.23 18.65 18.42
CA ILE A 13 22.35 19.75 18.00
C ILE A 13 21.80 19.51 16.59
N ASN A 14 22.63 19.09 15.64
CA ASN A 14 22.20 18.81 14.28
C ASN A 14 21.19 17.64 14.23
N THR A 15 21.44 16.59 15.01
CA THR A 15 20.54 15.43 15.12
C THR A 15 19.19 15.85 15.70
N GLU A 16 19.21 16.66 16.75
CA GLU A 16 18.00 17.14 17.43
C GLU A 16 17.21 18.12 16.55
N ALA A 17 17.89 19.01 15.83
CA ALA A 17 17.26 19.89 14.85
C ALA A 17 16.56 19.09 13.74
N ALA A 18 17.24 18.06 13.21
CA ALA A 18 16.64 17.18 12.20
C ALA A 18 15.44 16.39 12.76
N ARG A 19 15.48 16.01 14.04
CA ARG A 19 14.36 15.34 14.73
C ARG A 19 13.16 16.27 14.85
N GLN A 20 13.33 17.48 15.37
CA GLN A 20 12.26 18.46 15.51
C GLN A 20 11.64 18.86 14.17
N HIS A 21 12.45 18.96 13.12
CA HIS A 21 11.95 19.20 11.77
C HIS A 21 11.04 18.06 11.28
N ARG A 22 11.42 16.79 11.51
CA ARG A 22 10.58 15.63 11.18
C ARG A 22 9.29 15.61 11.99
N ASP A 23 9.36 15.86 13.30
CA ASP A 23 8.18 15.88 14.17
C ASP A 23 7.15 16.93 13.70
N ALA A 24 7.63 18.11 13.27
CA ALA A 24 6.78 19.15 12.71
C ALA A 24 6.15 18.70 11.39
N LEU A 25 6.93 18.09 10.48
CA LEU A 25 6.40 17.55 9.22
C LEU A 25 5.35 16.46 9.46
N ASP A 26 5.57 15.57 10.42
CA ASP A 26 4.59 14.53 10.76
C ASP A 26 3.33 15.14 11.34
N SER A 27 3.45 16.08 12.28
CA SER A 27 2.29 16.72 12.92
C SER A 27 1.39 17.45 11.92
N TRP A 28 1.99 18.18 10.97
CA TRP A 28 1.25 19.03 10.04
C TRP A 28 0.98 18.41 8.68
N GLY A 29 1.78 17.42 8.27
CA GLY A 29 1.70 16.77 6.96
C GLY A 29 1.07 15.38 7.00
N THR A 30 1.46 14.55 7.97
CA THR A 30 1.11 13.12 7.96
C THR A 30 -0.03 12.78 8.93
N GLU A 31 -0.01 13.38 10.12
CA GLU A 31 -0.78 12.93 11.28
C GLU A 31 -1.82 13.93 11.79
N PHE A 32 -1.98 15.07 11.10
CA PHE A 32 -2.90 16.17 11.48
C PHE A 32 -4.36 15.75 11.71
N TRP A 33 -4.76 14.60 11.17
CA TRP A 33 -6.11 14.04 11.26
C TRP A 33 -6.27 13.02 12.40
N LYS A 34 -5.18 12.57 13.03
CA LYS A 34 -5.25 11.62 14.15
C LYS A 34 -5.98 12.28 15.33
N GLN A 35 -6.91 11.52 15.92
CA GLN A 35 -7.73 11.97 17.07
C GLN A 35 -8.56 13.24 16.81
N ASN A 36 -8.72 13.66 15.54
CA ASN A 36 -9.55 14.79 15.19
C ASN A 36 -10.99 14.32 14.89
N PRO A 37 -12.00 14.68 15.70
CA PRO A 37 -13.37 14.21 15.51
C PRO A 37 -14.05 14.77 14.25
N HIS A 38 -13.47 15.80 13.62
CA HIS A 38 -14.01 16.44 12.42
C HIS A 38 -13.41 15.89 11.12
N ILE A 39 -12.36 15.06 11.21
CA ILE A 39 -11.68 14.48 10.05
C ILE A 39 -11.73 12.97 10.18
N SER A 40 -12.50 12.31 9.31
CA SER A 40 -12.50 10.85 9.27
C SER A 40 -11.11 10.32 8.88
N PRO A 41 -10.69 9.14 9.38
CA PRO A 41 -9.40 8.56 9.02
C PRO A 41 -9.20 8.41 7.50
N LEU A 42 -10.27 8.07 6.76
CA LEU A 42 -10.23 7.96 5.30
C LEU A 42 -9.99 9.33 4.65
N ARG A 43 -10.70 10.38 5.06
CA ARG A 43 -10.49 11.74 4.53
C ARG A 43 -9.10 12.25 4.87
N GLY A 44 -8.67 12.08 6.12
CA GLY A 44 -7.35 12.47 6.59
C GLY A 44 -6.23 11.82 5.78
N SER A 45 -6.26 10.48 5.67
CA SER A 45 -5.25 9.70 4.92
C SER A 45 -5.16 10.08 3.44
N LEU A 46 -6.29 10.39 2.79
CA LEU A 46 -6.31 10.90 1.41
C LEU A 46 -5.75 12.32 1.32
N SER A 47 -6.11 13.18 2.27
CA SER A 47 -5.73 14.60 2.26
C SER A 47 -4.24 14.84 2.46
N VAL A 48 -3.52 13.92 3.15
CA VAL A 48 -2.04 13.90 3.20
C VAL A 48 -1.43 13.98 1.80
N TRP A 49 -2.10 13.40 0.80
CA TRP A 49 -1.66 13.33 -0.59
C TRP A 49 -2.43 14.26 -1.52
N ASN A 50 -3.14 15.25 -0.97
CA ASN A 50 -4.03 16.15 -1.71
C ASN A 50 -5.09 15.40 -2.54
N LEU A 51 -5.61 14.30 -1.97
CA LEU A 51 -6.70 13.52 -2.55
C LEU A 51 -7.96 13.69 -1.71
N THR A 52 -9.09 13.47 -2.35
CA THR A 52 -10.42 13.45 -1.74
C THR A 52 -11.04 12.08 -1.87
N VAL A 53 -12.21 11.89 -1.24
CA VAL A 53 -12.96 10.64 -1.41
C VAL A 53 -13.37 10.40 -2.86
N ASP A 54 -13.39 11.41 -3.74
CA ASP A 54 -13.67 11.28 -5.18
C ASP A 54 -12.50 10.66 -5.99
N ASP A 55 -11.29 10.66 -5.44
CA ASP A 55 -10.09 10.12 -6.08
C ASP A 55 -9.92 8.60 -5.88
N ILE A 56 -10.77 7.98 -5.06
CA ILE A 56 -10.83 6.52 -4.92
C ILE A 56 -11.45 5.95 -6.20
N GLY A 57 -10.66 5.21 -6.98
CA GLY A 57 -11.07 4.73 -8.30
C GLY A 57 -11.37 3.25 -8.38
N VAL A 58 -11.11 2.49 -7.32
CA VAL A 58 -11.42 1.04 -7.26
C VAL A 58 -11.64 0.61 -5.81
N ALA A 59 -12.49 -0.39 -5.60
CA ALA A 59 -12.61 -1.06 -4.31
C ALA A 59 -12.48 -2.58 -4.52
N SER A 60 -11.47 -3.19 -3.92
CA SER A 60 -11.32 -4.65 -3.87
C SER A 60 -12.14 -5.19 -2.71
N PHE A 61 -13.21 -5.90 -3.05
CA PHE A 61 -14.16 -6.45 -2.11
C PHE A 61 -13.68 -7.79 -1.56
N HIS A 62 -14.03 -8.07 -0.31
CA HIS A 62 -13.95 -9.38 0.27
C HIS A 62 -14.79 -10.36 -0.56
N GLY A 63 -16.00 -10.00 -0.96
CA GLY A 63 -16.76 -10.67 -2.04
C GLY A 63 -16.68 -12.20 -2.00
N THR A 64 -17.26 -12.82 -0.98
CA THR A 64 -17.10 -14.25 -0.69
C THR A 64 -18.11 -15.13 -1.41
N SER A 65 -18.96 -14.56 -2.26
CA SER A 65 -20.07 -15.25 -2.89
C SER A 65 -21.07 -15.79 -1.86
N THR A 66 -21.22 -15.09 -0.73
CA THR A 66 -22.15 -15.48 0.34
C THR A 66 -23.25 -14.44 0.48
N LYS A 67 -24.48 -14.94 0.72
CA LYS A 67 -25.71 -14.11 0.77
C LYS A 67 -25.65 -12.99 1.80
N ALA A 68 -24.93 -13.18 2.91
CA ALA A 68 -24.84 -12.19 3.96
C ALA A 68 -23.70 -11.19 3.73
N ASN A 69 -22.54 -11.63 3.26
CA ASN A 69 -21.36 -10.77 3.13
C ASN A 69 -21.53 -9.74 2.02
N ASP A 70 -21.94 -10.17 0.83
CA ASP A 70 -21.80 -9.36 -0.38
C ASP A 70 -22.75 -8.13 -0.37
N PRO A 71 -24.02 -8.24 0.07
CA PRO A 71 -24.86 -7.06 0.32
C PRO A 71 -24.34 -6.18 1.46
N ASN A 72 -23.87 -6.78 2.57
CA ASN A 72 -23.36 -6.02 3.70
C ASN A 72 -22.13 -5.17 3.33
N GLU A 73 -21.17 -5.76 2.63
CA GLU A 73 -19.96 -5.09 2.19
C GLU A 73 -20.27 -3.92 1.24
N SER A 74 -21.17 -4.15 0.28
CA SER A 74 -21.63 -3.12 -0.66
C SER A 74 -22.30 -1.96 0.07
N ARG A 75 -23.21 -2.27 1.01
CA ARG A 75 -23.93 -1.27 1.81
C ARG A 75 -22.99 -0.46 2.69
N ILE A 76 -22.02 -1.09 3.36
CA ILE A 76 -21.03 -0.40 4.20
C ILE A 76 -20.22 0.59 3.36
N LEU A 77 -19.70 0.16 2.20
CA LEU A 77 -18.95 1.05 1.33
C LEU A 77 -19.83 2.22 0.83
N ASN A 78 -21.05 1.93 0.38
CA ASN A 78 -21.97 2.95 -0.09
C ASN A 78 -22.26 4.00 0.99
N LEU A 79 -22.61 3.57 2.21
CA LEU A 79 -22.87 4.46 3.34
C LEU A 79 -21.63 5.30 3.72
N GLN A 80 -20.44 4.70 3.72
CA GLN A 80 -19.20 5.42 4.00
C GLN A 80 -18.95 6.52 2.96
N LEU A 81 -19.12 6.22 1.67
CA LEU A 81 -18.92 7.18 0.59
C LEU A 81 -19.97 8.31 0.63
N SER A 82 -21.24 7.98 0.84
CA SER A 82 -22.30 8.98 0.99
C SER A 82 -22.05 9.89 2.19
N HIS A 83 -21.69 9.33 3.35
CA HIS A 83 -21.40 10.11 4.56
C HIS A 83 -20.19 11.04 4.38
N LEU A 84 -19.22 10.64 3.56
CA LEU A 84 -18.06 11.47 3.24
C LEU A 84 -18.28 12.42 2.07
N ASN A 85 -19.52 12.53 1.57
CA ASN A 85 -19.93 13.39 0.47
C ASN A 85 -19.21 13.07 -0.86
N ARG A 86 -19.03 11.78 -1.18
CA ARG A 86 -18.63 11.36 -2.54
C ARG A 86 -19.61 11.96 -3.56
N THR A 87 -19.09 12.51 -4.64
CA THR A 87 -19.93 13.15 -5.66
C THR A 87 -20.89 12.14 -6.29
N ARG A 88 -22.18 12.50 -6.38
CA ARG A 88 -23.20 11.63 -6.98
C ARG A 88 -22.87 11.33 -8.44
N GLY A 89 -22.99 10.07 -8.84
CA GLY A 89 -22.60 9.59 -10.17
C GLY A 89 -21.11 9.23 -10.31
N ASN A 90 -20.26 9.64 -9.37
CA ASN A 90 -18.87 9.21 -9.31
C ASN A 90 -18.75 7.82 -8.65
N VAL A 91 -19.07 6.77 -9.41
CA VAL A 91 -19.13 5.38 -8.94
C VAL A 91 -17.76 4.72 -8.82
N ILE A 92 -17.64 3.75 -7.92
CA ILE A 92 -16.43 2.95 -7.70
C ILE A 92 -16.65 1.52 -8.22
N PRO A 93 -15.84 1.06 -9.19
CA PRO A 93 -15.80 -0.34 -9.59
C PRO A 93 -15.38 -1.28 -8.46
N ALA A 94 -16.24 -2.25 -8.14
CA ALA A 94 -15.96 -3.32 -7.20
C ALA A 94 -15.22 -4.48 -7.89
N VAL A 95 -14.06 -4.86 -7.36
CA VAL A 95 -13.28 -6.02 -7.79
C VAL A 95 -13.52 -7.19 -6.84
N CYS A 96 -14.15 -8.25 -7.33
CA CYS A 96 -14.45 -9.47 -6.55
C CYS A 96 -13.52 -10.62 -6.96
N GLN A 97 -12.23 -10.53 -6.61
CA GLN A 97 -11.17 -11.46 -7.06
C GLN A 97 -11.45 -12.94 -6.77
N LYS A 98 -12.23 -13.24 -5.72
CA LYS A 98 -12.54 -14.61 -5.29
C LYS A 98 -13.32 -15.42 -6.33
N HIS A 99 -13.94 -14.76 -7.31
CA HIS A 99 -14.55 -15.46 -8.45
C HIS A 99 -13.51 -16.33 -9.22
N LEU A 100 -12.24 -15.90 -9.23
CA LEU A 100 -11.15 -16.58 -9.91
C LEU A 100 -10.32 -17.43 -8.95
N THR A 101 -10.04 -16.90 -7.74
CA THR A 101 -9.07 -17.51 -6.83
C THR A 101 -9.69 -18.41 -5.77
N GLY A 102 -11.01 -18.42 -5.64
CA GLY A 102 -11.69 -18.92 -4.46
C GLY A 102 -11.31 -18.14 -3.20
N HIS A 103 -11.67 -18.68 -2.02
CA HIS A 103 -11.36 -18.06 -0.73
C HIS A 103 -10.27 -18.83 0.04
N PRO A 104 -9.04 -18.31 0.15
CA PRO A 104 -7.93 -19.01 0.81
C PRO A 104 -7.95 -18.93 2.35
N LYS A 105 -9.07 -18.54 2.97
CA LYS A 105 -9.16 -18.19 4.41
C LYS A 105 -8.24 -17.01 4.75
N GLY A 106 -7.19 -17.23 5.54
CA GLY A 106 -6.31 -16.18 6.09
C GLY A 106 -5.63 -15.27 5.05
N PRO A 107 -4.99 -15.81 3.98
CA PRO A 107 -4.28 -15.00 2.99
C PRO A 107 -5.17 -14.19 2.04
N ALA A 108 -6.50 -14.19 2.21
CA ALA A 108 -7.43 -13.61 1.24
C ALA A 108 -7.16 -12.12 0.97
N SER A 109 -6.91 -11.34 2.02
CA SER A 109 -6.62 -9.90 1.89
C SER A 109 -5.28 -9.63 1.19
N MET A 110 -4.29 -10.52 1.32
CA MET A 110 -2.99 -10.34 0.67
C MET A 110 -3.09 -10.46 -0.85
N TRP A 111 -3.89 -11.41 -1.35
CA TRP A 111 -4.11 -11.57 -2.80
C TRP A 111 -4.90 -10.39 -3.38
N MET A 112 -5.86 -9.88 -2.62
CA MET A 112 -6.62 -8.69 -2.96
C MET A 112 -5.72 -7.45 -3.00
N LEU A 113 -4.81 -7.30 -2.03
CA LEU A 113 -3.84 -6.19 -1.99
C LEU A 113 -2.93 -6.22 -3.23
N ASN A 114 -2.42 -7.40 -3.59
CA ASN A 114 -1.67 -7.58 -4.84
C ASN A 114 -2.47 -7.14 -6.07
N GLY A 115 -3.77 -7.47 -6.11
CA GLY A 115 -4.68 -7.03 -7.18
C GLY A 115 -4.87 -5.51 -7.23
N VAL A 116 -4.99 -4.85 -6.07
CA VAL A 116 -5.06 -3.37 -5.99
C VAL A 116 -3.75 -2.74 -6.49
N LEU A 117 -2.59 -3.24 -6.04
CA LEU A 117 -1.28 -2.75 -6.50
C LEU A 117 -1.10 -2.91 -8.02
N GLN A 118 -1.54 -4.04 -8.58
CA GLN A 118 -1.52 -4.27 -10.02
C GLN A 118 -2.48 -3.34 -10.77
N THR A 119 -3.66 -3.06 -10.21
CA THR A 119 -4.63 -2.12 -10.75
C THR A 119 -4.06 -0.70 -10.82
N LEU A 120 -3.50 -0.22 -9.70
CA LEU A 120 -2.84 1.09 -9.62
C LEU A 120 -1.71 1.22 -10.66
N ARG A 121 -0.85 0.20 -10.76
CA ARG A 121 0.28 0.20 -11.70
C ARG A 121 -0.14 0.15 -13.17
N SER A 122 -1.22 -0.55 -13.51
CA SER A 122 -1.57 -0.86 -14.91
C SER A 122 -2.73 -0.04 -15.48
N GLY A 123 -3.50 0.64 -14.63
CA GLY A 123 -4.76 1.27 -14.99
C GLY A 123 -5.85 0.27 -15.44
N VAL A 124 -5.68 -1.04 -15.17
CA VAL A 124 -6.68 -2.07 -15.49
C VAL A 124 -7.43 -2.43 -14.24
N ILE A 125 -8.75 -2.24 -14.27
CA ILE A 125 -9.66 -2.76 -13.25
C ILE A 125 -10.21 -4.09 -13.77
N PRO A 126 -9.86 -5.25 -13.16
CA PRO A 126 -10.38 -6.54 -13.60
C PRO A 126 -11.88 -6.66 -13.29
N GLY A 127 -12.65 -7.17 -14.25
CA GLY A 127 -14.06 -7.49 -14.04
C GLY A 127 -14.25 -8.90 -13.49
N ASN A 128 -15.40 -9.13 -12.85
CA ASN A 128 -15.81 -10.44 -12.38
C ASN A 128 -16.50 -11.22 -13.51
N LYS A 129 -15.81 -12.20 -14.10
CA LYS A 129 -16.37 -13.02 -15.19
C LYS A 129 -17.55 -13.90 -14.78
N ASN A 130 -17.72 -14.14 -13.48
CA ASN A 130 -18.80 -14.94 -12.93
C ASN A 130 -19.96 -14.05 -12.44
N ALA A 131 -19.91 -12.73 -12.67
CA ALA A 131 -21.05 -11.84 -12.46
C ALA A 131 -22.05 -12.02 -13.62
N ASP A 132 -22.84 -13.08 -13.53
CA ASP A 132 -23.88 -13.47 -14.48
C ASP A 132 -25.04 -12.46 -14.49
N ASN A 133 -25.62 -12.21 -13.32
CA ASN A 133 -26.62 -11.19 -13.11
C ASN A 133 -26.49 -10.61 -11.70
N ILE A 134 -26.20 -9.32 -11.60
CA ILE A 134 -26.05 -8.64 -10.31
C ILE A 134 -27.40 -8.65 -9.57
N ASP A 135 -27.35 -8.96 -8.28
CA ASP A 135 -28.53 -8.99 -7.41
C ASP A 135 -29.25 -7.63 -7.41
N GLN A 136 -30.58 -7.64 -7.44
CA GLN A 136 -31.41 -6.44 -7.46
C GLN A 136 -31.26 -5.62 -6.18
N GLU A 137 -30.98 -6.25 -5.03
CA GLU A 137 -30.74 -5.55 -3.76
C GLU A 137 -29.54 -4.59 -3.87
N LEU A 138 -28.53 -4.94 -4.66
CA LEU A 138 -27.32 -4.12 -4.83
C LEU A 138 -27.58 -2.84 -5.63
N LYS A 139 -28.75 -2.69 -6.25
CA LYS A 139 -29.15 -1.46 -6.96
C LYS A 139 -29.23 -0.25 -6.04
N GLU A 140 -29.47 -0.45 -4.73
CA GLU A 140 -29.51 0.62 -3.74
C GLU A 140 -28.13 1.22 -3.43
N CYS A 141 -27.04 0.51 -3.81
CA CYS A 141 -25.67 0.97 -3.59
C CYS A 141 -25.21 1.91 -4.73
N GLU A 142 -25.76 3.13 -4.78
CA GLU A 142 -25.53 4.10 -5.87
C GLU A 142 -24.06 4.44 -6.17
N HIS A 143 -23.14 4.31 -5.20
CA HIS A 143 -21.72 4.60 -5.39
C HIS A 143 -20.88 3.40 -5.84
N VAL A 144 -21.47 2.22 -6.01
CA VAL A 144 -20.75 0.99 -6.35
C VAL A 144 -21.25 0.45 -7.69
N VAL A 145 -20.31 0.06 -8.57
CA VAL A 145 -20.62 -0.63 -9.82
C VAL A 145 -19.88 -1.97 -9.88
N PHE A 146 -20.48 -2.98 -10.48
CA PHE A 146 -19.96 -4.34 -10.53
C PHE A 146 -19.62 -4.74 -11.99
N PRO A 147 -18.38 -4.51 -12.46
CA PRO A 147 -18.02 -4.81 -13.84
C PRO A 147 -17.91 -6.32 -14.06
N SER A 148 -18.55 -6.84 -15.11
CA SER A 148 -18.37 -8.24 -15.55
C SER A 148 -17.18 -8.45 -16.49
N ARG A 149 -16.60 -7.35 -16.99
CA ARG A 149 -15.44 -7.32 -17.89
C ARG A 149 -14.40 -6.33 -17.41
N ALA A 150 -13.14 -6.56 -17.80
CA ALA A 150 -12.05 -5.65 -17.46
C ALA A 150 -12.27 -4.26 -18.07
N LEU A 151 -11.93 -3.23 -17.31
CA LEU A 151 -11.97 -1.83 -17.72
C LEU A 151 -10.54 -1.30 -17.80
N ARG A 152 -10.18 -0.66 -18.91
CA ARG A 152 -8.94 0.11 -19.03
C ARG A 152 -9.28 1.57 -18.71
N THR A 153 -8.61 2.14 -17.72
CA THR A 153 -8.73 3.54 -17.35
C THR A 153 -7.46 4.31 -17.71
N PRO A 154 -7.50 5.66 -17.75
CA PRO A 154 -6.29 6.47 -17.87
C PRO A 154 -5.33 6.34 -16.67
N GLY A 155 -5.79 5.76 -15.57
CA GLY A 155 -5.07 5.60 -14.30
C GLY A 155 -6.04 5.46 -13.13
N VAL A 156 -5.53 5.00 -11.99
CA VAL A 156 -6.28 4.92 -10.73
C VAL A 156 -5.40 5.53 -9.63
N LYS A 157 -5.89 6.58 -8.96
CA LYS A 157 -5.11 7.33 -7.96
C LYS A 157 -5.08 6.62 -6.60
N ALA A 158 -6.21 6.04 -6.20
CA ALA A 158 -6.31 5.30 -4.95
C ALA A 158 -7.27 4.11 -5.08
N GLY A 159 -7.00 3.05 -4.32
CA GLY A 159 -7.84 1.88 -4.21
C GLY A 159 -8.15 1.54 -2.75
N LEU A 160 -9.38 1.12 -2.49
CA LEU A 160 -9.77 0.56 -1.20
C LEU A 160 -9.72 -0.96 -1.24
N LEU A 161 -9.39 -1.57 -0.12
CA LEU A 161 -9.50 -3.00 0.13
C LEU A 161 -10.29 -3.19 1.40
N LYS A 162 -11.38 -3.97 1.35
CA LYS A 162 -12.15 -4.34 2.53
C LYS A 162 -12.12 -5.86 2.72
N SER A 163 -11.98 -6.30 3.96
CA SER A 163 -11.95 -7.73 4.30
C SER A 163 -12.64 -7.98 5.63
N PHE A 164 -13.44 -9.04 5.68
CA PHE A 164 -14.18 -9.46 6.87
C PHE A 164 -13.81 -10.89 7.25
N GLY A 165 -13.93 -11.23 8.52
CA GLY A 165 -13.59 -12.53 9.06
C GLY A 165 -14.48 -12.91 10.24
N PHE A 166 -14.43 -14.19 10.60
CA PHE A 166 -15.12 -14.71 11.78
C PHE A 166 -14.65 -13.99 13.05
N GLY A 167 -15.56 -13.86 14.03
CA GLY A 167 -15.25 -13.16 15.28
C GLY A 167 -15.25 -11.64 15.17
N GLN A 168 -16.11 -11.09 14.31
CA GLN A 168 -16.28 -9.63 14.12
C GLN A 168 -14.99 -8.92 13.68
N VAL A 169 -14.13 -9.62 12.94
CA VAL A 169 -12.89 -9.04 12.41
C VAL A 169 -13.20 -8.34 11.09
N GLY A 170 -13.15 -7.00 11.10
CA GLY A 170 -13.27 -6.18 9.90
C GLY A 170 -12.01 -5.34 9.72
N ALA A 171 -11.50 -5.26 8.48
CA ALA A 171 -10.36 -4.44 8.14
C ALA A 171 -10.60 -3.72 6.81
N GLU A 172 -10.14 -2.47 6.75
CA GLU A 172 -10.08 -1.66 5.54
C GLU A 172 -8.66 -1.13 5.34
N CYS A 173 -8.19 -1.14 4.10
CA CYS A 173 -6.91 -0.60 3.71
C CYS A 173 -7.09 0.34 2.52
N LEU A 174 -6.56 1.55 2.64
CA LEU A 174 -6.41 2.50 1.55
C LEU A 174 -5.02 2.36 0.95
N VAL A 175 -4.94 2.23 -0.37
CA VAL A 175 -3.69 2.20 -1.13
C VAL A 175 -3.69 3.37 -2.10
N VAL A 176 -2.67 4.22 -2.00
CA VAL A 176 -2.48 5.40 -2.87
C VAL A 176 -1.41 5.08 -3.92
N HIS A 177 -1.56 5.62 -5.13
CA HIS A 177 -0.62 5.44 -6.22
C HIS A 177 0.78 5.96 -5.85
N ALA A 178 1.83 5.26 -6.29
CA ALA A 178 3.21 5.58 -5.93
C ALA A 178 3.64 6.99 -6.37
N ASP A 179 3.07 7.50 -7.46
CA ASP A 179 3.35 8.85 -7.96
C ASP A 179 3.00 9.96 -6.96
N CYS A 180 2.06 9.74 -6.04
CA CYS A 180 1.78 10.69 -4.96
C CYS A 180 3.01 10.88 -4.06
N LEU A 181 3.72 9.79 -3.74
CA LEU A 181 4.97 9.83 -2.98
C LEU A 181 6.11 10.41 -3.82
N LEU A 182 6.27 9.94 -5.06
CA LEU A 182 7.36 10.39 -5.93
C LEU A 182 7.25 11.87 -6.28
N GLY A 183 6.04 12.43 -6.33
CA GLY A 183 5.77 13.84 -6.58
C GLY A 183 6.23 14.78 -5.45
N VAL A 184 6.55 14.26 -4.26
CA VAL A 184 7.11 15.05 -3.15
C VAL A 184 8.62 15.27 -3.32
N LEU A 185 9.30 14.44 -4.12
CA LEU A 185 10.74 14.50 -4.30
C LEU A 185 11.12 15.65 -5.23
N SER A 186 12.27 16.29 -4.95
CA SER A 186 12.92 17.17 -5.92
C SER A 186 13.34 16.39 -7.18
N GLU A 187 13.53 17.08 -8.29
CA GLU A 187 13.97 16.47 -9.55
C GLU A 187 15.27 15.69 -9.40
N GLN A 188 16.22 16.23 -8.64
CA GLN A 188 17.48 15.56 -8.33
C GLN A 188 17.25 14.25 -7.54
N GLN A 189 16.48 14.29 -6.45
CA GLN A 189 16.18 13.11 -5.64
C GLN A 189 15.47 12.02 -6.45
N LEU A 190 14.51 12.42 -7.30
CA LEU A 190 13.78 11.51 -8.18
C LEU A 190 14.71 10.87 -9.22
N SER A 191 15.61 11.65 -9.82
CA SER A 191 16.61 11.15 -10.76
C SER A 191 17.57 10.14 -10.11
N GLU A 192 18.08 10.45 -8.91
CA GLU A 192 18.92 9.55 -8.15
C GLU A 192 18.20 8.25 -7.76
N TYR A 193 16.94 8.34 -7.35
CA TYR A 193 16.09 7.19 -7.08
C TYR A 193 15.92 6.31 -8.33
N ARG A 194 15.58 6.90 -9.48
CA ARG A 194 15.43 6.19 -10.76
C ARG A 194 16.70 5.47 -11.17
N GLY A 195 17.86 6.11 -11.03
CA GLY A 195 19.16 5.49 -11.30
C GLY A 195 19.46 4.28 -10.40
N LYS A 196 19.05 4.32 -9.12
CA LYS A 196 19.17 3.18 -8.19
C LYS A 196 18.17 2.05 -8.56
N LEU A 197 16.94 2.42 -8.93
CA LEU A 197 15.88 1.48 -9.32
C LEU A 197 16.28 0.69 -10.57
N GLU A 198 16.73 1.35 -11.63
CA GLU A 198 17.12 0.72 -12.90
C GLU A 198 18.28 -0.28 -12.71
N LYS A 199 19.28 0.08 -11.88
CA LYS A 199 20.37 -0.84 -11.51
C LYS A 199 19.85 -2.07 -10.76
N ARG A 200 18.86 -1.90 -9.88
CA ARG A 200 18.25 -3.02 -9.14
C ARG A 200 17.41 -3.90 -10.07
N GLU A 201 16.63 -3.30 -10.96
CA GLU A 201 15.79 -4.01 -11.93
C GLU A 201 16.63 -4.90 -12.85
N ARG A 202 17.74 -4.39 -13.41
CA ARG A 202 18.66 -5.20 -14.23
C ARG A 202 19.23 -6.40 -13.48
N ARG A 203 19.60 -6.22 -12.20
CA ARG A 203 20.07 -7.33 -11.36
C ARG A 203 18.97 -8.34 -11.09
N ALA A 204 17.76 -7.90 -10.79
CA ALA A 204 16.60 -8.76 -10.58
C ALA A 204 16.23 -9.54 -11.84
N TYR A 205 16.25 -8.88 -13.00
CA TYR A 205 16.04 -9.50 -14.31
C TYR A 205 17.07 -10.62 -14.57
N ARG A 206 18.37 -10.33 -14.39
CA ARG A 206 19.42 -11.33 -14.52
C ARG A 206 19.23 -12.51 -13.56
N TYR A 207 18.93 -12.23 -12.29
CA TYR A 207 18.69 -13.26 -11.27
C TYR A 207 17.50 -14.16 -11.63
N TRP A 208 16.42 -13.55 -12.11
CA TRP A 208 15.23 -14.28 -12.56
C TRP A 208 15.53 -15.15 -13.78
N HIS A 209 16.23 -14.63 -14.78
CA HIS A 209 16.61 -15.40 -15.96
C HIS A 209 17.56 -16.55 -15.62
N ASN A 210 18.57 -16.31 -14.79
CA ASN A 210 19.45 -17.36 -14.28
C ASN A 210 18.67 -18.48 -13.57
N THR A 211 17.62 -18.09 -12.84
CA THR A 211 16.71 -19.05 -12.19
C THR A 211 15.97 -19.89 -13.23
N LEU A 212 15.35 -19.25 -14.23
CA LEU A 212 14.59 -19.94 -15.27
C LEU A 212 15.45 -20.85 -16.14
N THR A 213 16.71 -20.48 -16.38
CA THR A 213 17.66 -21.28 -17.17
C THR A 213 18.42 -22.32 -16.34
N GLY A 214 18.11 -22.47 -15.04
CA GLY A 214 18.72 -23.48 -14.18
C GLY A 214 20.15 -23.19 -13.72
N VAL A 215 20.64 -21.95 -13.84
CA VAL A 215 21.97 -21.55 -13.34
C VAL A 215 22.03 -21.62 -11.82
N HIS A 216 20.94 -21.26 -11.14
CA HIS A 216 20.77 -21.42 -9.69
C HIS A 216 19.28 -21.51 -9.33
N PRO A 217 18.88 -22.08 -8.17
CA PRO A 217 17.48 -22.07 -7.74
C PRO A 217 16.98 -20.65 -7.44
N PHE A 218 15.65 -20.45 -7.45
CA PHE A 218 15.05 -19.16 -7.09
C PHE A 218 15.31 -18.79 -5.63
N VAL A 219 15.23 -19.78 -4.75
CA VAL A 219 15.46 -19.63 -3.31
C VAL A 219 16.89 -20.07 -2.99
N GLN A 220 17.69 -19.15 -2.49
CA GLN A 220 19.06 -19.40 -2.03
C GLN A 220 19.06 -19.55 -0.51
N VAL A 221 19.10 -20.78 -0.03
CA VAL A 221 19.11 -21.07 1.41
C VAL A 221 20.44 -20.59 2.01
N LYS A 222 20.36 -19.69 2.99
CA LYS A 222 21.54 -19.21 3.73
C LYS A 222 21.92 -20.22 4.81
N THR A 223 23.20 -20.49 4.94
CA THR A 223 23.74 -21.50 5.88
C THR A 223 24.31 -20.90 7.17
N SER A 224 24.56 -19.59 7.18
CA SER A 224 25.13 -18.88 8.33
C SER A 224 24.55 -17.47 8.45
N PRO A 225 24.57 -16.88 9.67
CA PRO A 225 24.31 -15.46 9.85
C PRO A 225 25.38 -14.61 9.15
N PRO A 226 25.13 -13.30 8.96
CA PRO A 226 26.04 -12.43 8.25
C PRO A 226 27.19 -11.86 9.12
N TYR A 227 27.36 -12.36 10.35
CA TYR A 227 28.43 -12.02 11.30
C TYR A 227 29.01 -13.30 11.91
N ALA A 228 30.25 -13.22 12.41
CA ALA A 228 30.89 -14.33 13.09
C ALA A 228 30.25 -14.59 14.46
N SER A 229 30.26 -15.85 14.91
CA SER A 229 29.69 -16.20 16.23
C SER A 229 30.36 -15.44 17.38
N SER A 230 31.68 -15.18 17.26
CA SER A 230 32.48 -14.44 18.24
C SER A 230 32.14 -12.95 18.32
N SER A 231 31.48 -12.37 17.30
CA SER A 231 31.09 -10.96 17.27
C SER A 231 29.58 -10.78 17.40
N SER A 232 28.83 -11.81 17.79
CA SER A 232 27.36 -11.77 17.85
C SER A 232 26.85 -10.74 18.85
N GLU A 233 27.34 -10.78 20.09
CA GLU A 233 26.93 -9.84 21.15
C GLU A 233 27.25 -8.39 20.78
N SER A 234 28.46 -8.11 20.30
CA SER A 234 28.85 -6.75 19.88
C SER A 234 28.02 -6.26 18.69
N THR A 235 27.67 -7.16 17.75
CA THR A 235 26.79 -6.84 16.63
C THR A 235 25.37 -6.51 17.08
N TYR A 236 24.84 -7.22 18.08
CA TYR A 236 23.49 -6.97 18.61
C TYR A 236 23.40 -5.69 19.44
N LEU A 237 24.49 -5.33 20.14
CA LEU A 237 24.52 -4.17 21.02
C LEU A 237 24.82 -2.85 20.30
N ASP A 238 25.32 -2.90 19.06
CA ASP A 238 25.62 -1.71 18.27
C ASP A 238 24.47 -1.34 17.30
N PRO A 239 23.68 -0.28 17.57
CA PRO A 239 22.61 0.17 16.68
C PRO A 239 23.13 0.76 15.36
N HIS A 240 24.42 1.07 15.28
CA HIS A 240 25.09 1.58 14.09
C HIS A 240 25.75 0.49 13.26
N PHE A 241 25.82 -0.75 13.75
CA PHE A 241 26.41 -1.85 12.98
C PHE A 241 25.66 -2.03 11.65
N ARG A 242 26.42 -2.04 10.55
CA ARG A 242 25.92 -2.32 9.19
C ARG A 242 26.85 -3.33 8.55
N LEU A 243 26.28 -4.28 7.81
CA LEU A 243 27.07 -5.20 7.01
C LEU A 243 27.88 -4.42 5.97
N PRO A 244 29.15 -4.76 5.75
CA PRO A 244 29.92 -4.18 4.66
C PRO A 244 29.23 -4.50 3.33
N LYS A 245 29.35 -3.60 2.35
CA LYS A 245 28.89 -3.88 0.99
C LYS A 245 29.69 -5.07 0.46
N MET A 246 29.11 -6.27 0.46
CA MET A 246 29.65 -7.38 -0.32
C MET A 246 29.51 -7.01 -1.80
N TYR A 247 30.63 -7.00 -2.52
CA TYR A 247 30.67 -6.81 -3.97
C TYR A 247 30.12 -8.03 -4.70
#